data_AF-A0A518WDW9-F1
#
_entry.id   AF-A0A518WDW9-F1
#
_cell.length_a   1.000
_cell.length_b   1.000
_cell.length_c   1.000
_cell.angle_alpha   90.00
_cell.angle_beta   90.00
_cell.angle_gamma   90.00
#
_symmetry.space_group_name_H-M   'P 1'
#
loop_
_entity.id
_entity.type
_entity.pdbx_description
1 polymer ?
#
loop_
_entity_poly.entity_id
_entity_poly.type
_entity_poly.pdbx_seq_one_letter_code
_entity_poly.pdbx_strand_id
1 'polypeptide(L)'
;MTWSRTVSPPGSGTDLVELRTASPARTASWGRQRELVGRLLRCYPVSFLVLAPYALLILPMAVINDNPRTGFIVFLVGLALLGTVTVETFCLLLGRPDPQWRRGMRQATARYPRIYPVARLVVLVSIAAELLGAHLGAGNLVAQISGDMSDTPMVALTKLFSGWAALGFALLVASHLGGYLSKVKLYGWLGALVATKAVVTVLTALTAPLIAFVFFAVTAGVVCGVFRLRYLMVGTLMLVLLWPAMFDYRNGLREDQGVAVDDAVTATDRMRLDRQLTVVAETEVPVDLGQPEGVDYLRYGLVPRLLDPDRPALTTGQQINQYLGGSRTSASNFLLLGNMWFFDGPDGVVAVHAFWAGFVALLLRWRGRPGPARLSLVCLVFSDALLWSGTYPDSMIGFVQHVVSALTVFFLLWLTRSLPGRVPARPARGVGSG
;
A
#
# COMPACT_ATOMS: atom_id res chain seq x y z
N MET A 1 -39.18 -50.51 -49.72
CA MET A 1 -38.60 -50.21 -51.05
C MET A 1 -39.07 -48.82 -51.48
N THR A 2 -38.24 -48.12 -52.26
CA THR A 2 -38.53 -46.96 -53.18
C THR A 2 -39.99 -46.50 -53.33
N TRP A 3 -40.34 -45.21 -53.44
CA TRP A 3 -39.66 -44.05 -54.06
C TRP A 3 -39.73 -42.81 -53.09
N SER A 4 -39.44 -41.53 -53.41
CA SER A 4 -39.14 -40.80 -54.67
C SER A 4 -38.20 -39.60 -54.41
N ARG A 5 -37.95 -38.76 -55.43
CA ARG A 5 -37.33 -37.41 -55.31
C ARG A 5 -38.41 -36.32 -55.40
N THR A 6 -38.17 -35.18 -54.76
CA THR A 6 -38.58 -33.85 -55.26
C THR A 6 -37.35 -32.94 -55.35
N VAL A 7 -37.31 -32.15 -56.42
CA VAL A 7 -36.24 -31.19 -56.73
C VAL A 7 -36.75 -29.79 -56.39
N SER A 8 -35.89 -28.94 -55.84
CA SER A 8 -36.14 -27.49 -55.72
C SER A 8 -35.09 -26.69 -56.51
N PRO A 9 -35.43 -25.52 -57.08
CA PRO A 9 -34.59 -24.82 -58.06
C PRO A 9 -33.59 -23.84 -57.41
N PRO A 10 -32.63 -23.27 -58.18
CA PRO A 10 -31.64 -22.34 -57.67
C PRO A 10 -32.22 -20.92 -57.50
N GLY A 11 -31.91 -20.28 -56.36
CA GLY A 11 -32.25 -18.89 -56.06
C GLY A 11 -31.05 -18.14 -55.50
N SER A 12 -30.60 -17.12 -56.21
CA SER A 12 -29.42 -16.29 -55.88
C SER A 12 -29.57 -15.53 -54.56
N GLY A 13 -28.55 -15.58 -53.70
CA GLY A 13 -28.57 -14.92 -52.39
C GLY A 13 -27.17 -14.58 -51.84
N THR A 14 -26.39 -13.80 -52.60
CA THR A 14 -25.25 -13.00 -52.10
C THR A 14 -24.32 -13.65 -51.06
N ASP A 15 -23.40 -14.51 -51.52
CA ASP A 15 -22.21 -14.90 -50.75
C ASP A 15 -21.21 -13.73 -50.63
N LEU A 16 -21.57 -12.72 -49.82
CA LEU A 16 -20.59 -11.86 -49.17
C LEU A 16 -20.16 -12.55 -47.88
N VAL A 17 -19.36 -13.61 -48.02
CA VAL A 17 -18.53 -14.14 -46.95
C VAL A 17 -17.50 -13.06 -46.61
N GLU A 18 -17.90 -12.13 -45.74
CA GLU A 18 -17.01 -11.10 -45.18
C GLU A 18 -15.93 -11.84 -44.37
N LEU A 19 -14.82 -12.11 -45.05
CA LEU A 19 -13.66 -12.80 -44.51
C LEU A 19 -12.97 -11.86 -43.52
N ARG A 20 -13.58 -11.71 -42.33
CA ARG A 20 -13.01 -11.08 -41.15
C ARG A 20 -11.78 -11.88 -40.74
N THR A 21 -10.69 -11.58 -41.43
CA THR A 21 -9.32 -11.86 -41.03
C THR A 21 -9.05 -11.10 -39.74
N ALA A 22 -9.54 -11.65 -38.63
CA ALA A 22 -9.38 -11.14 -37.28
C ALA A 22 -7.89 -11.16 -36.91
N SER A 23 -7.19 -10.09 -37.29
CA SER A 23 -5.73 -10.02 -37.34
C SER A 23 -5.09 -10.46 -36.01
N PRO A 24 -4.51 -11.68 -35.96
CA PRO A 24 -4.11 -12.28 -34.68
C PRO A 24 -2.79 -11.69 -34.14
N ALA A 25 -2.09 -10.89 -34.94
CA ALA A 25 -0.79 -10.33 -34.59
C ALA A 25 -0.85 -9.27 -33.48
N ARG A 26 -1.88 -8.40 -33.47
CA ARG A 26 -1.98 -7.29 -32.50
C ARG A 26 -2.34 -7.74 -31.08
N THR A 27 -3.08 -8.85 -30.91
CA THR A 27 -3.44 -9.36 -29.58
C THR A 27 -2.29 -10.10 -28.91
N ALA A 28 -1.46 -10.81 -29.69
CA ALA A 28 -0.32 -11.59 -29.19
C ALA A 28 0.83 -10.73 -28.62
N SER A 29 1.08 -9.54 -29.17
CA SER A 29 2.12 -8.63 -28.66
C SER A 29 1.71 -7.95 -27.35
N TRP A 30 0.46 -7.51 -27.25
CA TRP A 30 -0.11 -6.88 -26.04
C TRP A 30 -0.20 -7.86 -24.86
N GLY A 31 -0.41 -9.15 -25.13
CA GLY A 31 -0.32 -10.21 -24.13
C GLY A 31 1.08 -10.32 -23.53
N ARG A 32 2.10 -10.46 -24.39
CA ARG A 32 3.52 -10.56 -23.98
C ARG A 32 4.00 -9.34 -23.20
N GLN A 33 3.69 -8.13 -23.66
CA GLN A 33 4.13 -6.90 -22.97
C GLN A 33 3.55 -6.79 -21.54
N ARG A 34 2.29 -7.18 -21.34
CA ARG A 34 1.66 -7.20 -20.00
C ARG A 34 2.29 -8.23 -19.07
N GLU A 35 2.68 -9.39 -19.61
CA GLU A 35 3.36 -10.43 -18.85
C GLU A 35 4.78 -10.00 -18.46
N LEU A 36 5.52 -9.34 -19.36
CA LEU A 36 6.83 -8.77 -19.09
C LEU A 36 6.78 -7.70 -17.98
N VAL A 37 5.90 -6.70 -18.09
CA VAL A 37 5.74 -5.67 -17.04
C VAL A 37 5.34 -6.30 -15.70
N GLY A 38 4.36 -7.22 -15.71
CA GLY A 38 3.95 -7.94 -14.49
C GLY A 38 5.03 -8.88 -13.91
N ARG A 39 6.04 -9.26 -14.70
CA ARG A 39 7.20 -10.03 -14.25
C ARG A 39 8.27 -9.11 -13.65
N LEU A 40 8.58 -7.99 -14.30
CA LEU A 40 9.51 -6.98 -13.78
C LEU A 40 9.07 -6.45 -12.42
N LEU A 41 7.78 -6.10 -12.27
CA LEU A 41 7.18 -5.66 -11.00
C LEU A 41 7.23 -6.70 -9.86
N ARG A 42 7.51 -7.98 -10.16
CA ARG A 42 7.75 -9.04 -9.16
C ARG A 42 9.22 -9.39 -8.98
N CYS A 43 10.07 -9.02 -9.95
CA CYS A 43 11.52 -9.05 -9.81
C CYS A 43 12.00 -7.90 -8.93
N TYR A 44 11.32 -6.74 -9.03
CA TYR A 44 11.67 -5.49 -8.34
C TYR A 44 10.48 -4.80 -7.64
N PRO A 45 9.71 -5.51 -6.79
CA PRO A 45 8.54 -4.94 -6.12
C PRO A 45 8.86 -3.76 -5.20
N VAL A 46 10.00 -3.78 -4.50
CA VAL A 46 10.42 -2.71 -3.59
C VAL A 46 11.01 -1.54 -4.37
N SER A 47 11.88 -1.78 -5.36
CA SER A 47 12.36 -0.70 -6.23
C SER A 47 11.20 0.02 -6.93
N PHE A 48 10.14 -0.71 -7.34
CA PHE A 48 8.94 -0.11 -7.91
C PHE A 48 8.15 0.72 -6.90
N LEU A 49 7.95 0.21 -5.67
CA LEU A 49 7.25 0.93 -4.60
C LEU A 49 7.99 2.23 -4.23
N VAL A 50 9.32 2.18 -4.14
CA VAL A 50 10.18 3.34 -3.87
C VAL A 50 10.16 4.33 -5.03
N LEU A 51 10.24 3.88 -6.29
CA LEU A 51 10.29 4.78 -7.46
C LEU A 51 8.94 5.41 -7.80
N ALA A 52 7.84 4.68 -7.63
CA ALA A 52 6.51 5.11 -8.11
C ALA A 52 6.06 6.51 -7.66
N PRO A 53 6.16 6.93 -6.38
CA PRO A 53 5.70 8.25 -5.97
C PRO A 53 6.63 9.37 -6.49
N TYR A 54 7.93 9.10 -6.63
CA TYR A 54 8.88 10.08 -7.18
C TYR A 54 8.68 10.26 -8.68
N ALA A 55 8.54 9.18 -9.44
CA ALA A 55 8.30 9.23 -10.88
C ALA A 55 6.92 9.78 -11.26
N LEU A 56 5.89 9.62 -10.41
CA LEU A 56 4.52 10.01 -10.72
C LEU A 56 4.07 11.34 -10.11
N LEU A 57 4.68 11.80 -9.02
CA LEU A 57 4.28 13.01 -8.29
C LEU A 57 5.46 13.97 -8.08
N ILE A 58 6.53 13.51 -7.42
CA ILE A 58 7.55 14.42 -6.86
C ILE A 58 8.47 15.01 -7.94
N LEU A 59 9.04 14.18 -8.83
CA LEU A 59 9.91 14.65 -9.92
C LEU A 59 9.15 15.47 -10.98
N PRO A 60 7.93 15.08 -11.42
CA PRO A 60 7.13 15.95 -12.29
C PRO A 60 6.87 17.33 -11.68
N MET A 61 6.51 17.41 -10.39
CA MET A 61 6.31 18.69 -9.71
C MET A 61 7.62 19.49 -9.59
N ALA A 62 8.75 18.85 -9.27
CA ALA A 62 10.06 19.49 -9.20
C ALA A 62 10.47 20.12 -10.55
N VAL A 63 10.25 19.41 -11.67
CA VAL A 63 10.56 19.89 -13.02
C VAL A 63 9.59 20.97 -13.49
N ILE A 64 8.28 20.82 -13.27
CA ILE A 64 7.26 21.82 -13.68
C ILE A 64 7.43 23.15 -12.94
N ASN A 65 8.05 23.13 -11.75
CA ASN A 65 8.24 24.31 -10.91
C ASN A 65 9.73 24.70 -10.74
N ASP A 66 10.58 24.32 -11.69
CA ASP A 66 12.02 24.68 -11.76
C ASP A 66 12.77 24.58 -10.42
N ASN A 67 12.55 23.49 -9.66
CA ASN A 67 13.16 23.36 -8.34
C ASN A 67 14.70 23.25 -8.48
N PRO A 68 15.50 24.18 -7.92
CA PRO A 68 16.96 24.19 -8.08
C PRO A 68 17.64 22.98 -7.44
N ARG A 69 16.98 22.32 -6.49
CA ARG A 69 17.45 21.11 -5.81
C ARG A 69 16.96 19.81 -6.47
N THR A 70 16.40 19.85 -7.69
CA THR A 70 15.95 18.64 -8.42
C THR A 70 17.06 17.57 -8.52
N GLY A 71 18.33 17.98 -8.68
CA GLY A 71 19.47 17.06 -8.67
C GLY A 71 19.64 16.29 -7.35
N PHE A 72 19.36 16.92 -6.20
CA PHE A 72 19.37 16.26 -4.89
C PHE A 72 18.24 15.24 -4.77
N ILE A 73 17.03 15.55 -5.27
CA ILE A 73 15.90 14.60 -5.31
C ILE A 73 16.27 13.35 -6.13
N VAL A 74 16.85 13.54 -7.31
CA VAL A 74 17.30 12.43 -8.18
C VAL A 74 18.41 11.62 -7.52
N PHE A 75 19.38 12.27 -6.88
CA PHE A 75 20.46 11.61 -6.14
C PHE A 75 19.93 10.74 -5.01
N LEU A 76 19.02 11.27 -4.18
CA LEU A 76 18.46 10.57 -3.02
C LEU A 76 17.60 9.35 -3.46
N VAL A 77 16.77 9.51 -4.50
CA VAL A 77 16.08 8.37 -5.14
C VAL A 77 17.09 7.36 -5.70
N GLY A 78 18.20 7.83 -6.26
CA GLY A 78 19.31 7.00 -6.74
C GLY A 78 19.94 6.14 -5.63
N LEU A 79 20.17 6.70 -4.44
CA LEU A 79 20.68 5.95 -3.28
C LEU A 79 19.68 4.87 -2.81
N ALA A 80 18.40 5.22 -2.69
CA ALA A 80 17.37 4.25 -2.33
C ALA A 80 17.26 3.12 -3.38
N LEU A 81 17.33 3.47 -4.67
CA LEU A 81 17.38 2.49 -5.76
C LEU A 81 18.65 1.64 -5.76
N LEU A 82 19.81 2.18 -5.41
CA LEU A 82 21.05 1.43 -5.27
C LEU A 82 20.90 0.31 -4.23
N GLY A 83 20.32 0.61 -3.06
CA GLY A 83 20.01 -0.40 -2.04
C GLY A 83 19.00 -1.45 -2.53
N THR A 84 17.85 -1.00 -3.03
CA THR A 84 16.75 -1.90 -3.43
C THR A 84 17.11 -2.77 -4.65
N VAL A 85 17.59 -2.18 -5.74
CA VAL A 85 17.88 -2.90 -7.00
C VAL A 85 19.00 -3.90 -6.80
N THR A 86 20.05 -3.55 -6.03
CA THR A 86 21.17 -4.46 -5.76
C THR A 86 20.69 -5.72 -5.03
N VAL A 87 19.95 -5.55 -3.93
CA VAL A 87 19.45 -6.69 -3.15
C VAL A 87 18.38 -7.48 -3.92
N GLU A 88 17.43 -6.81 -4.59
CA GLU A 88 16.40 -7.51 -5.37
C GLU A 88 17.01 -8.31 -6.53
N THR A 89 18.07 -7.80 -7.17
CA THR A 89 18.85 -8.49 -8.21
C THR A 89 19.60 -9.69 -7.64
N PHE A 90 20.32 -9.52 -6.52
CA PHE A 90 21.02 -10.62 -5.85
C PHE A 90 20.03 -11.73 -5.45
N CYS A 91 18.87 -11.36 -4.90
CA CYS A 91 17.81 -12.30 -4.57
C CYS A 91 17.14 -12.95 -5.80
N LEU A 92 17.44 -12.58 -7.05
CA LEU A 92 16.99 -13.35 -8.22
C LEU A 92 17.82 -14.62 -8.43
N LEU A 93 19.05 -14.67 -7.91
CA LEU A 93 19.88 -15.87 -7.86
C LEU A 93 19.26 -16.93 -6.94
N LEU A 94 18.61 -16.50 -5.86
CA LEU A 94 17.89 -17.36 -4.90
C LEU A 94 16.55 -17.88 -5.44
N GLY A 95 16.06 -17.34 -6.55
CA GLY A 95 14.81 -17.78 -7.19
C GLY A 95 14.14 -16.68 -8.01
N ARG A 96 13.83 -16.98 -9.28
CA ARG A 96 13.06 -16.07 -10.15
C ARG A 96 11.56 -16.11 -9.83
N PRO A 97 10.83 -15.00 -9.98
CA PRO A 97 9.37 -14.99 -9.83
C PRO A 97 8.70 -15.99 -10.77
N ASP A 98 7.85 -16.83 -10.19
CA ASP A 98 7.13 -17.88 -10.92
C ASP A 98 6.19 -17.28 -11.98
N PRO A 99 6.34 -17.63 -13.29
CA PRO A 99 5.41 -17.18 -14.32
C PRO A 99 3.97 -17.64 -14.02
N GLN A 100 3.80 -18.78 -13.35
CA GLN A 100 2.52 -19.31 -12.91
C GLN A 100 2.07 -18.78 -11.53
N TRP A 101 2.56 -17.61 -11.08
CA TRP A 101 2.23 -16.94 -9.82
C TRP A 101 0.78 -17.13 -9.35
N ARG A 102 -0.22 -16.87 -10.21
CA ARG A 102 -1.64 -17.03 -9.85
C ARG A 102 -2.02 -18.47 -9.50
N ARG A 103 -1.50 -19.47 -10.21
CA ARG A 103 -1.70 -20.90 -9.89
C ARG A 103 -0.97 -21.27 -8.59
N GLY A 104 0.23 -20.70 -8.38
CA GLY A 104 0.98 -20.86 -7.14
C GLY A 104 0.25 -20.33 -5.91
N MET A 105 -0.23 -19.08 -5.97
CA MET A 105 -1.06 -18.48 -4.93
C MET A 105 -2.35 -19.28 -4.69
N ARG A 106 -2.99 -19.84 -5.74
CA ARG A 106 -4.13 -20.73 -5.56
C ARG A 106 -3.80 -21.97 -4.76
N GLN A 107 -2.69 -22.64 -5.06
CA GLN A 107 -2.27 -23.84 -4.33
C GLN A 107 -1.85 -23.52 -2.88
N ALA A 108 -1.19 -22.39 -2.64
CA ALA A 108 -0.85 -21.94 -1.30
C ALA A 108 -2.10 -21.57 -0.46
N THR A 109 -3.04 -20.83 -1.05
CA THR A 109 -4.30 -20.42 -0.41
C THR A 109 -5.30 -21.57 -0.27
N ALA A 110 -5.25 -22.62 -1.11
CA ALA A 110 -6.16 -23.77 -1.02
C ALA A 110 -6.10 -24.52 0.33
N ARG A 111 -5.01 -24.34 1.09
CA ARG A 111 -4.87 -24.86 2.46
C ARG A 111 -5.71 -24.09 3.49
N TYR A 112 -6.32 -22.97 3.14
CA TYR A 112 -7.02 -22.05 4.03
C TYR A 112 -8.47 -21.84 3.60
N PRO A 113 -9.37 -22.83 3.77
CA PRO A 113 -10.76 -22.74 3.29
C PRO A 113 -11.56 -21.59 3.92
N ARG A 114 -11.19 -21.15 5.13
CA ARG A 114 -11.82 -20.04 5.85
C ARG A 114 -11.13 -18.69 5.64
N ILE A 115 -10.22 -18.56 4.66
CA ILE A 115 -9.52 -17.29 4.40
C ILE A 115 -10.48 -16.11 4.14
N TYR A 116 -11.56 -16.31 3.38
CA TYR A 116 -12.51 -15.23 3.09
C TYR A 116 -13.29 -14.72 4.33
N PRO A 117 -13.91 -15.57 5.17
CA PRO A 117 -14.55 -15.08 6.39
C PRO A 117 -13.55 -14.45 7.37
N VAL A 118 -12.30 -14.92 7.45
CA VAL A 118 -11.24 -14.27 8.22
C VAL A 118 -10.89 -12.89 7.64
N ALA A 119 -10.71 -12.77 6.32
CA ALA A 119 -10.46 -11.50 5.64
C ALA A 119 -11.59 -10.49 5.91
N ARG A 120 -12.86 -10.95 5.86
CA ARG A 120 -14.03 -10.12 6.19
C ARG A 120 -13.99 -9.64 7.64
N LEU A 121 -13.68 -10.52 8.59
CA LEU A 121 -13.60 -10.16 10.01
C LEU A 121 -12.53 -9.08 10.24
N VAL A 122 -11.33 -9.27 9.69
CA VAL A 122 -10.23 -8.30 9.77
C VAL A 122 -10.62 -6.94 9.19
N VAL A 123 -11.28 -6.93 8.03
CA VAL A 123 -11.75 -5.69 7.40
C VAL A 123 -12.81 -4.99 8.25
N LEU A 124 -13.78 -5.73 8.81
CA LEU A 124 -14.80 -5.14 9.68
C LEU A 124 -14.21 -4.59 10.99
N VAL A 125 -13.26 -5.30 11.60
CA VAL A 125 -12.54 -4.82 12.80
C VAL A 125 -11.69 -3.59 12.48
N SER A 126 -10.99 -3.57 11.34
CA SER A 126 -10.25 -2.39 10.86
C SER A 126 -11.18 -1.19 10.70
N ILE A 127 -12.34 -1.37 10.05
CA ILE A 127 -13.30 -0.29 9.84
C ILE A 127 -13.84 0.23 11.18
N ALA A 128 -14.24 -0.67 12.07
CA ALA A 128 -14.75 -0.31 13.39
C ALA A 128 -13.69 0.41 14.24
N ALA A 129 -12.45 -0.08 14.28
CA ALA A 129 -11.37 0.51 15.05
C ALA A 129 -10.93 1.87 14.51
N GLU A 130 -10.92 2.06 13.19
CA GLU A 130 -10.58 3.35 12.57
C GLU A 130 -11.67 4.41 12.80
N LEU A 131 -12.95 4.05 12.63
CA LEU A 131 -14.07 4.97 12.89
C LEU A 131 -14.17 5.31 14.38
N LEU A 132 -14.03 4.31 15.26
CA LEU A 132 -14.02 4.53 16.72
C LEU A 132 -12.80 5.38 17.13
N GLY A 133 -11.62 5.10 16.58
CA GLY A 133 -10.42 5.88 16.82
C GLY A 133 -10.61 7.35 16.44
N ALA A 134 -11.07 7.62 15.22
CA ALA A 134 -11.34 8.97 14.74
C ALA A 134 -12.40 9.69 15.61
N HIS A 135 -13.48 9.00 15.98
CA HIS A 135 -14.53 9.55 16.83
C HIS A 135 -14.04 9.87 18.26
N LEU A 136 -13.14 9.05 18.81
CA LEU A 136 -12.47 9.28 20.10
C LEU A 136 -11.31 10.31 20.01
N GLY A 137 -11.15 11.00 18.88
CA GLY A 137 -10.12 12.03 18.69
C GLY A 137 -8.73 11.53 18.33
N ALA A 138 -8.55 10.23 18.03
CA ALA A 138 -7.26 9.68 17.62
C ALA A 138 -6.80 10.30 16.29
N GLY A 139 -5.79 11.17 16.35
CA GLY A 139 -5.31 11.92 15.19
C GLY A 139 -6.18 13.13 14.81
N ASN A 140 -7.08 13.58 15.68
CA ASN A 140 -7.77 14.86 15.50
C ASN A 140 -6.76 16.02 15.56
N LEU A 141 -6.89 16.97 14.66
CA LEU A 141 -6.12 18.21 14.61
C LEU A 141 -6.21 19.01 15.92
N VAL A 142 -7.37 19.03 16.58
CA VAL A 142 -7.54 19.70 17.88
C VAL A 142 -6.60 19.11 18.94
N ALA A 143 -6.46 17.77 19.00
CA ALA A 143 -5.53 17.10 19.91
C ALA A 143 -4.04 17.30 19.53
N GLN A 144 -3.74 17.63 18.26
CA GLN A 144 -2.40 18.04 17.84
C GLN A 144 -2.09 19.49 18.23
N ILE A 145 -3.11 20.35 18.34
CA ILE A 145 -2.99 21.78 18.65
C ILE A 145 -3.05 22.06 20.15
N SER A 146 -3.90 21.37 20.91
CA SER A 146 -3.97 21.51 22.37
C SER A 146 -2.77 20.87 23.08
N GLY A 147 -2.06 19.95 22.43
CA GLY A 147 -1.03 19.10 23.06
C GLY A 147 -1.60 17.92 23.84
N ASP A 148 -2.89 17.97 24.19
CA ASP A 148 -3.63 16.87 24.82
C ASP A 148 -3.92 15.76 23.81
N MET A 149 -2.93 14.91 23.56
CA MET A 149 -3.23 13.59 23.03
C MET A 149 -4.11 12.86 24.04
N SER A 150 -5.30 12.44 23.60
CA SER A 150 -6.25 11.73 24.44
C SER A 150 -5.66 10.39 24.91
N ASP A 151 -5.08 10.35 26.11
CA ASP A 151 -4.47 9.16 26.74
C ASP A 151 -5.52 8.12 27.21
N THR A 152 -6.71 8.13 26.60
CA THR A 152 -7.74 7.13 26.88
C THR A 152 -7.27 5.74 26.44
N PRO A 153 -7.44 4.69 27.28
CA PRO A 153 -7.07 3.32 26.91
C PRO A 153 -7.73 2.82 25.62
N MET A 154 -8.91 3.36 25.28
CA MET A 154 -9.61 3.04 24.03
C MET A 154 -8.89 3.58 22.78
N VAL A 155 -8.29 4.77 22.84
CA VAL A 155 -7.47 5.30 21.73
C VAL A 155 -6.16 4.53 21.60
N ALA A 156 -5.55 4.10 22.71
CA ALA A 156 -4.41 3.19 22.67
C ALA A 156 -4.77 1.83 22.02
N LEU A 157 -5.95 1.29 22.36
CA LEU A 157 -6.47 0.04 21.79
C LEU A 157 -6.74 0.15 20.28
N THR A 158 -7.40 1.22 19.80
CA THR A 158 -7.69 1.38 18.36
C THR A 158 -6.42 1.51 17.51
N LYS A 159 -5.36 2.14 18.04
CA LYS A 159 -4.05 2.25 17.36
C LYS A 159 -3.44 0.88 17.04
N LEU A 160 -3.62 -0.14 17.89
CA LEU A 160 -3.15 -1.52 17.65
C LEU A 160 -3.78 -2.16 16.40
N PHE A 161 -4.92 -1.66 15.94
CA PHE A 161 -5.63 -2.13 14.75
C PHE A 161 -5.40 -1.24 13.52
N SER A 162 -4.62 -0.15 13.60
CA SER A 162 -4.51 0.81 12.50
C SER A 162 -3.87 0.24 11.21
N GLY A 163 -2.94 -0.72 11.33
CA GLY A 163 -2.42 -1.52 10.21
C GLY A 163 -3.37 -2.60 9.66
N TRP A 164 -4.54 -2.84 10.27
CA TRP A 164 -5.44 -3.91 9.83
C TRP A 164 -6.08 -3.65 8.47
N ALA A 165 -6.06 -2.41 7.95
CA ALA A 165 -6.51 -2.12 6.60
C ALA A 165 -5.58 -2.77 5.55
N ALA A 166 -4.26 -2.76 5.80
CA ALA A 166 -3.27 -3.42 4.95
C ALA A 166 -3.29 -4.94 5.10
N LEU A 167 -3.50 -5.44 6.32
CA LEU A 167 -3.72 -6.87 6.59
C LEU A 167 -4.98 -7.39 5.88
N GLY A 168 -6.09 -6.66 6.01
CA GLY A 168 -7.38 -6.93 5.36
C GLY A 168 -7.27 -6.91 3.84
N PHE A 169 -6.62 -5.87 3.27
CA PHE A 169 -6.28 -5.81 1.85
C PHE A 169 -5.55 -7.09 1.39
N ALA A 170 -4.49 -7.49 2.09
CA ALA A 170 -3.70 -8.67 1.74
C ALA A 170 -4.53 -9.96 1.76
N LEU A 171 -5.39 -10.14 2.78
CA LEU A 171 -6.23 -11.32 2.91
C LEU A 171 -7.40 -11.35 1.91
N LEU A 172 -7.97 -10.20 1.55
CA LEU A 172 -8.93 -10.09 0.45
C LEU A 172 -8.28 -10.45 -0.90
N VAL A 173 -7.07 -9.94 -1.15
CA VAL A 173 -6.29 -10.26 -2.36
C VAL A 173 -5.92 -11.74 -2.39
N ALA A 174 -5.45 -12.32 -1.30
CA ALA A 174 -5.15 -13.75 -1.19
C ALA A 174 -6.42 -14.61 -1.41
N SER A 175 -7.56 -14.20 -0.84
CA SER A 175 -8.87 -14.84 -1.05
C SER A 175 -9.32 -14.79 -2.52
N HIS A 176 -9.11 -13.65 -3.18
CA HIS A 176 -9.43 -13.48 -4.60
C HIS A 176 -8.53 -14.32 -5.50
N LEU A 177 -7.21 -14.27 -5.29
CA LEU A 177 -6.26 -15.08 -6.03
C LEU A 177 -6.54 -16.58 -5.84
N GLY A 178 -6.84 -16.99 -4.61
CA GLY A 178 -7.29 -18.34 -4.23
C GLY A 178 -8.61 -18.79 -4.86
N GLY A 179 -9.43 -17.87 -5.39
CA GLY A 179 -10.72 -18.18 -5.99
C GLY A 179 -11.90 -18.27 -5.02
N TYR A 180 -11.70 -17.91 -3.75
CA TYR A 180 -12.74 -17.83 -2.71
C TYR A 180 -13.54 -16.51 -2.79
N LEU A 181 -12.98 -15.48 -3.43
CA LEU A 181 -13.60 -14.16 -3.55
C LEU A 181 -13.76 -13.73 -5.02
N SER A 182 -14.97 -13.30 -5.40
CA SER A 182 -15.24 -12.74 -6.73
C SER A 182 -14.66 -11.32 -6.86
N LYS A 183 -14.39 -10.88 -8.10
CA LYS A 183 -13.86 -9.53 -8.35
C LYS A 183 -14.76 -8.43 -7.80
N VAL A 184 -16.09 -8.55 -8.01
CA VAL A 184 -17.07 -7.57 -7.53
C VAL A 184 -16.99 -7.41 -6.01
N LYS A 185 -16.97 -8.52 -5.27
CA LYS A 185 -16.85 -8.49 -3.81
C LYS A 185 -15.49 -7.97 -3.33
N LEU A 186 -14.39 -8.28 -4.04
CA LEU A 186 -13.08 -7.67 -3.77
C LEU A 186 -13.16 -6.15 -3.90
N TYR A 187 -13.63 -5.62 -5.04
CA TYR A 187 -13.75 -4.18 -5.23
C TYR A 187 -14.72 -3.53 -4.25
N GLY A 188 -15.81 -4.20 -3.87
CA GLY A 188 -16.73 -3.73 -2.83
C GLY A 188 -16.05 -3.58 -1.45
N TRP A 189 -15.27 -4.58 -1.01
CA TRP A 189 -14.53 -4.48 0.26
C TRP A 189 -13.39 -3.45 0.21
N LEU A 190 -12.71 -3.31 -0.92
CA LEU A 190 -11.68 -2.26 -1.08
C LEU A 190 -12.32 -0.86 -1.14
N GLY A 191 -13.48 -0.72 -1.77
CA GLY A 191 -14.29 0.50 -1.74
C GLY A 191 -14.74 0.85 -0.32
N ALA A 192 -15.14 -0.13 0.49
CA ALA A 192 -15.50 0.08 1.89
C ALA A 192 -14.31 0.58 2.74
N LEU A 193 -13.11 0.01 2.55
CA LEU A 193 -11.89 0.51 3.20
C LEU A 193 -11.54 1.94 2.77
N VAL A 194 -11.60 2.26 1.47
CA VAL A 194 -11.37 3.62 0.98
C VAL A 194 -12.43 4.61 1.49
N ALA A 195 -13.70 4.22 1.51
CA ALA A 195 -14.79 5.03 2.07
C ALA A 195 -14.59 5.29 3.57
N THR A 196 -14.11 4.29 4.32
CA THR A 196 -13.75 4.47 5.73
C THR A 196 -12.63 5.48 5.90
N LYS A 197 -11.55 5.40 5.09
CA LYS A 197 -10.48 6.41 5.11
C LYS A 197 -10.98 7.81 4.73
N ALA A 198 -11.96 7.92 3.84
CA ALA A 198 -12.60 9.20 3.51
C ALA A 198 -13.44 9.74 4.69
N VAL A 199 -14.23 8.92 5.37
CA VAL A 199 -14.96 9.32 6.58
C VAL A 199 -13.99 9.73 7.70
N VAL A 200 -12.92 8.98 7.93
CA VAL A 200 -11.85 9.35 8.89
C VAL A 200 -11.19 10.69 8.50
N THR A 201 -10.98 10.93 7.20
CA THR A 201 -10.43 12.21 6.69
C THR A 201 -11.35 13.39 7.03
N VAL A 202 -12.68 13.22 6.85
CA VAL A 202 -13.69 14.23 7.24
C VAL A 202 -13.66 14.47 8.75
N LEU A 203 -13.68 13.39 9.56
CA LEU A 203 -13.71 13.49 11.03
C LEU A 203 -12.43 14.09 11.65
N THR A 204 -11.30 14.03 10.96
CA THR A 204 -9.99 14.48 11.50
C THR A 204 -9.38 15.69 10.80
N ALA A 205 -9.97 16.15 9.68
CA ALA A 205 -9.40 17.16 8.78
C ALA A 205 -7.95 16.85 8.30
N LEU A 206 -7.65 15.56 8.12
CA LEU A 206 -6.36 15.03 7.64
C LEU A 206 -6.54 14.14 6.41
N THR A 207 -6.09 14.63 5.24
CA THR A 207 -6.15 13.91 3.95
C THR A 207 -5.03 12.88 3.74
N ALA A 208 -3.93 13.00 4.50
CA ALA A 208 -2.75 12.14 4.32
C ALA A 208 -3.05 10.63 4.50
N PRO A 209 -3.82 10.16 5.51
CA PRO A 209 -4.11 8.73 5.69
C PRO A 209 -4.92 8.11 4.52
N LEU A 210 -5.79 8.89 3.87
CA LEU A 210 -6.52 8.46 2.68
C LEU A 210 -5.58 8.29 1.47
N ILE A 211 -4.74 9.29 1.21
CA ILE A 211 -3.78 9.26 0.09
C ILE A 211 -2.77 8.13 0.28
N ALA A 212 -2.22 8.01 1.49
CA ALA A 212 -1.37 6.90 1.93
C ALA A 212 -2.01 5.54 1.61
N PHE A 213 -3.23 5.30 2.09
CA PHE A 213 -3.91 4.02 1.91
C PHE A 213 -4.26 3.73 0.44
N VAL A 214 -4.73 4.73 -0.32
CA VAL A 214 -5.02 4.57 -1.76
C VAL A 214 -3.73 4.24 -2.52
N PHE A 215 -2.64 4.95 -2.25
CA PHE A 215 -1.34 4.70 -2.88
C PHE A 215 -0.83 3.29 -2.55
N PHE A 216 -0.85 2.90 -1.28
CA PHE A 216 -0.52 1.54 -0.83
C PHE A 216 -1.37 0.49 -1.56
N ALA A 217 -2.69 0.61 -1.52
CA ALA A 217 -3.61 -0.39 -2.05
C ALA A 217 -3.45 -0.54 -3.57
N VAL A 218 -3.26 0.57 -4.29
CA VAL A 218 -3.02 0.54 -5.73
C VAL A 218 -1.67 -0.10 -6.06
N THR A 219 -0.60 0.30 -5.37
CA THR A 219 0.77 -0.18 -5.65
C THR A 219 0.93 -1.67 -5.28
N ALA A 220 0.50 -2.07 -4.08
CA ALA A 220 0.44 -3.47 -3.65
C ALA A 220 -0.46 -4.30 -4.59
N GLY A 221 -1.60 -3.73 -5.03
CA GLY A 221 -2.51 -4.37 -5.98
C GLY A 221 -1.91 -4.56 -7.37
N VAL A 222 -1.05 -3.65 -7.83
CA VAL A 222 -0.27 -3.75 -9.07
C VAL A 222 0.80 -4.86 -8.95
N VAL A 223 1.59 -4.89 -7.88
CA VAL A 223 2.59 -5.93 -7.59
C VAL A 223 1.94 -7.33 -7.52
N CYS A 224 0.81 -7.44 -6.83
CA CYS A 224 0.01 -8.67 -6.76
C CYS A 224 -0.62 -9.08 -8.10
N GLY A 225 -0.66 -8.19 -9.09
CA GLY A 225 -1.33 -8.39 -10.37
C GLY A 225 -2.86 -8.40 -10.28
N VAL A 226 -3.43 -7.78 -9.25
CA VAL A 226 -4.87 -7.54 -9.12
C VAL A 226 -5.28 -6.36 -10.01
N PHE A 227 -4.51 -5.28 -9.93
CA PHE A 227 -4.72 -4.07 -10.72
C PHE A 227 -3.81 -4.02 -11.94
N ARG A 228 -4.15 -3.16 -12.89
CA ARG A 228 -3.33 -2.86 -14.07
C ARG A 228 -2.55 -1.58 -13.79
N LEU A 229 -1.30 -1.49 -14.25
CA LEU A 229 -0.46 -0.30 -14.06
C LEU A 229 -1.14 1.01 -14.52
N ARG A 230 -1.93 0.97 -15.60
CA ARG A 230 -2.74 2.12 -16.04
C ARG A 230 -3.72 2.66 -15.00
N TYR A 231 -4.14 1.87 -14.02
CA TYR A 231 -5.02 2.32 -12.93
C TYR A 231 -4.25 3.09 -11.86
N LEU A 232 -2.93 2.87 -11.72
CA LEU A 232 -2.06 3.74 -10.95
C LEU A 232 -1.95 5.11 -11.62
N MET A 233 -1.64 5.16 -12.92
CA MET A 233 -1.60 6.41 -13.69
C MET A 233 -2.92 7.20 -13.63
N VAL A 234 -4.06 6.53 -13.85
CA VAL A 234 -5.38 7.18 -13.75
C VAL A 234 -5.68 7.61 -12.31
N GLY A 235 -5.30 6.83 -11.31
CA GLY A 235 -5.44 7.20 -9.89
C GLY A 235 -4.62 8.44 -9.53
N THR A 236 -3.36 8.52 -9.98
CA THR A 236 -2.49 9.71 -9.84
C THR A 236 -3.13 10.93 -10.50
N LEU A 237 -3.61 10.81 -11.74
CA LEU A 237 -4.26 11.91 -12.45
C LEU A 237 -5.54 12.38 -11.73
N MET A 238 -6.38 11.45 -11.28
CA MET A 238 -7.58 11.80 -10.49
C MET A 238 -7.21 12.45 -9.16
N LEU A 239 -6.14 12.01 -8.49
CA LEU A 239 -5.67 12.64 -7.25
C LEU A 239 -5.26 14.09 -7.48
N VAL A 240 -4.47 14.37 -8.53
CA VAL A 240 -4.04 15.74 -8.88
C VAL A 240 -5.23 16.63 -9.23
N LEU A 241 -6.20 16.12 -9.99
CA LEU A 241 -7.41 16.87 -10.38
C LEU A 241 -8.37 17.13 -9.20
N LEU A 242 -8.49 16.19 -8.26
CA LEU A 242 -9.37 16.33 -7.09
C LEU A 242 -8.71 17.04 -5.92
N TRP A 243 -7.37 17.17 -5.90
CA TRP A 243 -6.64 17.73 -4.77
C TRP A 243 -7.07 19.15 -4.39
N PRO A 244 -7.26 20.12 -5.30
CA PRO A 244 -7.74 21.46 -4.93
C PRO A 244 -9.06 21.40 -4.16
N ALA A 245 -10.08 20.72 -4.69
CA ALA A 245 -11.37 20.57 -4.02
C ALA A 245 -11.27 19.85 -2.65
N MET A 246 -10.38 18.84 -2.52
CA MET A 246 -10.12 18.19 -1.23
C MET A 246 -9.37 19.10 -0.25
N PHE A 247 -8.53 20.01 -0.74
CA PHE A 247 -7.77 20.94 0.07
C PHE A 247 -8.67 22.06 0.61
N ASP A 248 -9.48 22.67 -0.26
CA ASP A 248 -10.43 23.71 0.11
C ASP A 248 -11.47 23.18 1.11
N TYR A 249 -12.02 21.99 0.86
CA TYR A 249 -12.93 21.30 1.79
C TYR A 249 -12.26 20.98 3.14
N ARG A 250 -10.99 20.56 3.13
CA ARG A 250 -10.22 20.34 4.37
C ARG A 250 -9.98 21.64 5.14
N ASN A 251 -9.80 22.77 4.46
CA ASN A 251 -9.57 24.06 5.11
C ASN A 251 -10.87 24.61 5.72
N GLY A 252 -11.99 24.54 5.02
CA GLY A 252 -13.31 24.86 5.59
C GLY A 252 -13.60 24.05 6.87
N LEU A 253 -13.33 22.74 6.86
CA LEU A 253 -13.45 21.90 8.07
C LEU A 253 -12.52 22.31 9.22
N ARG A 254 -11.42 23.04 8.96
CA ARG A 254 -10.48 23.54 9.98
C ARG A 254 -10.95 24.88 10.55
N GLU A 255 -11.42 25.77 9.68
CA GLU A 255 -12.05 27.03 10.06
C GLU A 255 -13.30 26.77 10.93
N ASP A 256 -14.17 25.84 10.53
CA ASP A 256 -15.33 25.36 11.31
C ASP A 256 -14.94 24.80 12.69
N GLN A 257 -13.70 24.28 12.83
CA GLN A 257 -13.14 23.75 14.08
C GLN A 257 -12.33 24.80 14.87
N GLY A 258 -12.36 26.07 14.46
CA GLY A 258 -11.64 27.17 15.12
C GLY A 258 -10.12 27.13 14.92
N VAL A 259 -9.62 26.37 13.94
CA VAL A 259 -8.20 26.29 13.61
C VAL A 259 -7.88 27.27 12.50
N ALA A 260 -6.99 28.23 12.80
CA ALA A 260 -6.51 29.20 11.81
C ALA A 260 -5.92 28.49 10.59
N VAL A 261 -6.46 28.80 9.42
CA VAL A 261 -5.92 28.45 8.11
C VAL A 261 -5.13 29.66 7.59
N ASP A 262 -4.05 29.38 6.88
CA ASP A 262 -3.25 30.41 6.21
C ASP A 262 -3.69 30.49 4.74
N ASP A 263 -4.42 31.56 4.42
CA ASP A 263 -4.93 31.85 3.07
C ASP A 263 -3.82 31.99 2.01
N ALA A 264 -2.58 32.29 2.43
CA ALA A 264 -1.45 32.35 1.51
C ALA A 264 -0.98 30.98 1.02
N VAL A 265 -1.40 29.88 1.67
CA VAL A 265 -0.92 28.52 1.36
C VAL A 265 -1.89 27.80 0.43
N THR A 266 -1.60 27.84 -0.86
CA THR A 266 -2.45 27.22 -1.89
C THR A 266 -2.44 25.68 -1.86
N ALA A 267 -3.46 25.08 -2.47
CA ALA A 267 -3.48 23.63 -2.73
C ALA A 267 -2.23 23.16 -3.50
N THR A 268 -1.75 23.97 -4.45
CA THR A 268 -0.54 23.68 -5.24
C THR A 268 0.71 23.68 -4.37
N ASP A 269 0.87 24.65 -3.46
CA ASP A 269 1.99 24.70 -2.52
C ASP A 269 2.03 23.48 -1.61
N ARG A 270 0.86 22.93 -1.24
CA ARG A 270 0.76 21.71 -0.44
C ARG A 270 1.02 20.43 -1.24
N MET A 271 0.93 20.47 -2.57
CA MET A 271 1.45 19.44 -3.48
C MET A 271 2.95 19.61 -3.80
N ARG A 272 3.64 20.64 -3.30
CA ARG A 272 5.11 20.78 -3.41
C ARG A 272 5.83 19.82 -2.45
N LEU A 273 5.59 18.53 -2.63
CA LEU A 273 6.29 17.42 -1.99
C LEU A 273 7.80 17.47 -2.28
N ASP A 274 8.18 18.04 -3.43
CA ASP A 274 9.55 18.35 -3.79
C ASP A 274 10.17 19.39 -2.85
N ARG A 275 9.44 20.48 -2.51
CA ARG A 275 9.92 21.47 -1.53
C ARG A 275 10.14 20.83 -0.16
N GLN A 276 9.19 20.00 0.31
CA GLN A 276 9.28 19.29 1.59
C GLN A 276 10.56 18.45 1.66
N LEU A 277 10.86 17.69 0.60
CA LEU A 277 12.06 16.86 0.53
C LEU A 277 13.34 17.70 0.47
N THR A 278 13.33 18.88 -0.15
CA THR A 278 14.55 19.68 -0.38
C THR A 278 15.00 20.52 0.81
N VAL A 279 14.16 20.73 1.83
CA VAL A 279 14.59 21.39 3.09
C VAL A 279 15.75 20.63 3.75
N VAL A 280 15.72 19.30 3.67
CA VAL A 280 16.75 18.44 4.28
C VAL A 280 18.13 18.57 3.60
N ALA A 281 18.21 19.14 2.41
CA ALA A 281 19.46 19.32 1.66
C ALA A 281 20.34 20.44 2.22
N GLU A 282 19.84 21.19 3.20
CA GLU A 282 20.50 22.35 3.82
C GLU A 282 20.91 22.07 5.28
N THR A 283 20.66 20.84 5.77
CA THR A 283 21.05 20.38 7.11
C THR A 283 22.33 19.54 7.04
N GLU A 284 23.22 19.70 8.02
CA GLU A 284 24.32 18.76 8.26
C GLU A 284 23.74 17.45 8.84
N VAL A 285 24.04 16.32 8.20
CA VAL A 285 23.49 14.99 8.54
C VAL A 285 24.61 14.00 8.87
N PRO A 286 24.38 13.00 9.74
CA PRO A 286 23.14 12.69 10.46
C PRO A 286 22.82 13.65 11.61
N VAL A 287 21.53 13.89 11.86
CA VAL A 287 21.02 14.67 13.01
C VAL A 287 20.53 13.73 14.09
N ASP A 288 20.89 13.99 15.34
CA ASP A 288 20.34 13.34 16.53
C ASP A 288 19.37 14.27 17.27
N LEU A 289 18.11 13.84 17.37
CA LEU A 289 17.03 14.48 18.14
C LEU A 289 16.56 13.61 19.32
N GLY A 290 17.35 12.60 19.71
CA GLY A 290 16.92 11.53 20.60
C GLY A 290 15.95 10.57 19.93
N GLN A 291 16.16 10.26 18.64
CA GLN A 291 15.36 9.25 17.95
C GLN A 291 15.58 7.86 18.56
N PRO A 292 14.57 6.96 18.55
CA PRO A 292 14.71 5.62 19.09
C PRO A 292 15.80 4.81 18.37
N GLU A 293 16.60 4.05 19.11
CA GLU A 293 17.60 3.15 18.52
C GLU A 293 17.02 1.78 18.12
N GLY A 294 17.82 0.92 17.49
CA GLY A 294 17.39 -0.41 17.03
C GLY A 294 16.84 -1.34 18.13
N VAL A 295 17.26 -1.16 19.39
CA VAL A 295 16.69 -1.88 20.54
C VAL A 295 15.33 -1.31 20.92
N ASP A 296 15.17 0.01 20.88
CA ASP A 296 13.88 0.67 21.12
C ASP A 296 12.86 0.32 20.05
N TYR A 297 13.26 0.10 18.78
CA TYR A 297 12.35 -0.40 17.75
C TYR A 297 11.67 -1.71 18.16
N LEU A 298 12.40 -2.60 18.84
CA LEU A 298 11.86 -3.84 19.38
C LEU A 298 11.04 -3.59 20.65
N ARG A 299 11.52 -2.81 21.62
CA ARG A 299 10.77 -2.49 22.85
C ARG A 299 9.42 -1.83 22.52
N TYR A 300 9.47 -0.72 21.80
CA TYR A 300 8.32 0.10 21.43
C TYR A 300 7.41 -0.60 20.41
N GLY A 301 7.95 -1.52 19.63
CA GLY A 301 7.23 -2.35 18.67
C GLY A 301 6.49 -3.53 19.31
N LEU A 302 7.11 -4.22 20.27
CA LEU A 302 6.58 -5.43 20.88
C LEU A 302 5.66 -5.14 22.08
N VAL A 303 5.97 -4.10 22.86
CA VAL A 303 5.21 -3.75 24.07
C VAL A 303 4.21 -2.62 23.75
N PRO A 304 2.89 -2.87 23.88
CA PRO A 304 1.89 -1.81 23.79
C PRO A 304 2.15 -0.73 24.84
N ARG A 305 1.99 0.55 24.50
CA ARG A 305 2.27 1.68 25.43
C ARG A 305 1.51 1.60 26.77
N LEU A 306 0.35 0.95 26.81
CA LEU A 306 -0.39 0.68 28.06
C LEU A 306 0.39 -0.20 29.06
N LEU A 307 1.37 -0.97 28.59
CA LEU A 307 2.23 -1.87 29.35
C LEU A 307 3.68 -1.38 29.43
N ASP A 308 3.98 -0.19 28.89
CA ASP A 308 5.31 0.44 28.90
C ASP A 308 5.15 1.94 29.24
N PRO A 309 4.91 2.28 30.53
CA PRO A 309 4.60 3.65 30.95
C PRO A 309 5.79 4.61 30.81
N ASP A 310 7.02 4.10 30.91
CA ASP A 310 8.26 4.88 30.81
C ASP A 310 8.63 5.24 29.36
N ARG A 311 7.84 4.80 28.39
CA ARG A 311 8.10 5.02 26.96
C ARG A 311 7.86 6.48 26.56
N PRO A 312 8.85 7.17 25.95
CA PRO A 312 8.67 8.52 25.43
C PRO A 312 7.63 8.56 24.32
N ALA A 313 7.00 9.73 24.14
CA ALA A 313 6.06 9.95 23.05
C ALA A 313 6.79 9.95 21.71
N LEU A 314 6.40 9.03 20.81
CA LEU A 314 6.88 9.00 19.44
C LEU A 314 6.19 10.09 18.62
N THR A 315 6.91 11.20 18.40
CA THR A 315 6.43 12.34 17.61
C THR A 315 7.54 12.91 16.74
N THR A 316 8.26 12.06 16.00
CA THR A 316 9.42 12.47 15.19
C THR A 316 9.12 13.65 14.25
N GLY A 317 7.91 13.72 13.68
CA GLY A 317 7.51 14.89 12.87
C GLY A 317 7.39 16.21 13.65
N GLN A 318 7.04 16.18 14.95
CA GLN A 318 7.08 17.35 15.82
C GLN A 318 8.52 17.69 16.26
N GLN A 319 9.38 16.68 16.43
CA GLN A 319 10.80 16.89 16.75
C GLN A 319 11.52 17.59 15.58
N ILE A 320 11.34 17.09 14.35
CA ILE A 320 11.84 17.74 13.12
C ILE A 320 11.31 19.18 13.03
N ASN A 321 10.01 19.38 13.29
CA ASN A 321 9.42 20.72 13.22
C ASN A 321 10.05 21.70 14.22
N GLN A 322 10.27 21.27 15.47
CA GLN A 322 10.95 22.07 16.50
C GLN A 322 12.41 22.36 16.16
N TYR A 323 13.13 21.38 15.58
CA TYR A 323 14.50 21.57 15.10
C TYR A 323 14.59 22.64 14.00
N LEU A 324 13.59 22.69 13.10
CA LEU A 324 13.45 23.74 12.09
C LEU A 324 12.92 25.09 12.64
N GLY A 325 12.78 25.25 13.96
CA GLY A 325 12.26 26.47 14.59
C GLY A 325 10.72 26.61 14.60
N GLY A 326 9.99 25.56 14.24
CA GLY A 326 8.52 25.52 14.24
C GLY A 326 7.90 25.22 15.62
N SER A 327 6.56 25.34 15.70
CA SER A 327 5.82 25.13 16.96
C SER A 327 5.73 23.66 17.37
N ARG A 328 5.47 23.40 18.66
CA ARG A 328 5.13 22.04 19.17
C ARG A 328 3.80 21.50 18.64
N THR A 329 2.92 22.40 18.20
CA THR A 329 1.55 22.12 17.73
C THR A 329 1.48 21.77 16.24
N SER A 330 2.62 21.80 15.54
CA SER A 330 2.73 21.43 14.13
C SER A 330 3.79 20.35 13.94
N ALA A 331 3.66 19.60 12.85
CA ALA A 331 4.58 18.52 12.50
C ALA A 331 5.06 18.72 11.05
N SER A 332 6.37 18.58 10.86
CA SER A 332 7.03 18.56 9.56
C SER A 332 7.38 17.10 9.20
N ASN A 333 7.54 16.83 7.92
CA ASN A 333 7.88 15.51 7.41
C ASN A 333 8.59 15.68 6.07
N PHE A 334 9.83 15.19 5.96
CA PHE A 334 10.62 15.27 4.72
C PHE A 334 10.32 14.13 3.75
N LEU A 335 9.19 13.43 3.94
CA LEU A 335 8.88 12.11 3.37
C LEU A 335 9.83 11.03 3.89
N LEU A 336 9.48 9.76 3.68
CA LEU A 336 10.24 8.61 4.17
C LEU A 336 11.74 8.71 3.82
N LEU A 337 12.04 9.11 2.58
CA LEU A 337 13.41 9.26 2.08
C LEU A 337 14.16 10.43 2.73
N GLY A 338 13.54 11.60 2.87
CA GLY A 338 14.17 12.74 3.51
C GLY A 338 14.39 12.52 5.01
N ASN A 339 13.47 11.83 5.69
CA ASN A 339 13.62 11.48 7.09
C ASN A 339 14.79 10.50 7.30
N MET A 340 14.95 9.48 6.45
CA MET A 340 16.12 8.57 6.52
C MET A 340 17.43 9.31 6.23
N TRP A 341 17.45 10.23 5.25
CA TRP A 341 18.60 11.08 5.00
C TRP A 341 18.95 11.97 6.21
N PHE A 342 17.93 12.56 6.86
CA PHE A 342 18.10 13.44 8.02
C PHE A 342 18.71 12.72 9.22
N PHE A 343 18.19 11.54 9.58
CA PHE A 343 18.62 10.80 10.77
C PHE A 343 19.84 9.91 10.56
N ASP A 344 19.99 9.30 9.39
CA ASP A 344 21.02 8.26 9.14
C ASP A 344 21.98 8.59 7.99
N GLY A 345 21.80 9.75 7.32
CA GLY A 345 22.62 10.18 6.20
C GLY A 345 22.47 9.33 4.91
N PRO A 346 23.42 9.44 3.96
CA PRO A 346 23.37 8.70 2.70
C PRO A 346 23.40 7.17 2.89
N ASP A 347 24.21 6.69 3.83
CA ASP A 347 24.42 5.26 4.05
C ASP A 347 23.18 4.59 4.65
N GLY A 348 22.47 5.27 5.55
CA GLY A 348 21.20 4.79 6.09
C GLY A 348 20.11 4.67 5.02
N VAL A 349 20.00 5.65 4.11
CA VAL A 349 19.09 5.56 2.96
C VAL A 349 19.36 4.30 2.15
N VAL A 350 20.62 3.95 1.87
CA VAL A 350 20.97 2.72 1.14
C VAL A 350 20.67 1.48 1.99
N ALA A 351 21.10 1.45 3.25
CA ALA A 351 21.05 0.29 4.14
C ALA A 351 19.62 -0.12 4.52
N VAL A 352 18.77 0.84 4.91
CA VAL A 352 17.38 0.57 5.29
C VAL A 352 16.57 0.05 4.10
N HIS A 353 16.78 0.62 2.92
CA HIS A 353 16.14 0.16 1.69
C HIS A 353 16.65 -1.21 1.24
N ALA A 354 17.94 -1.48 1.35
CA ALA A 354 18.54 -2.79 1.10
C ALA A 354 17.97 -3.88 2.04
N PHE A 355 17.83 -3.56 3.34
CA PHE A 355 17.22 -4.45 4.33
C PHE A 355 15.77 -4.82 3.97
N TRP A 356 14.91 -3.82 3.72
CA TRP A 356 13.50 -4.08 3.39
C TRP A 356 13.32 -4.76 2.04
N ALA A 357 14.15 -4.44 1.04
CA ALA A 357 14.23 -5.18 -0.22
C ALA A 357 14.56 -6.67 0.00
N GLY A 358 15.57 -6.96 0.83
CA GLY A 358 15.94 -8.32 1.22
C GLY A 358 14.82 -9.06 1.95
N PHE A 359 14.18 -8.41 2.91
CA PHE A 359 13.06 -8.97 3.67
C PHE A 359 11.84 -9.27 2.79
N VAL A 360 11.45 -8.36 1.89
CA VAL A 360 10.35 -8.59 0.93
C VAL A 360 10.71 -9.68 -0.07
N ALA A 361 11.93 -9.68 -0.60
CA ALA A 361 12.40 -10.74 -1.50
C ALA A 361 12.40 -12.12 -0.80
N LEU A 362 12.84 -12.20 0.46
CA LEU A 362 12.75 -13.39 1.31
C LEU A 362 11.30 -13.86 1.44
N LEU A 363 10.36 -12.99 1.86
CA LEU A 363 8.95 -13.35 2.02
C LEU A 363 8.31 -13.87 0.73
N LEU A 364 8.62 -13.26 -0.41
CA LEU A 364 8.06 -13.62 -1.72
C LEU A 364 8.71 -14.85 -2.37
N ARG A 365 9.97 -15.16 -2.09
CA ARG A 365 10.78 -16.17 -2.81
C ARG A 365 11.18 -17.38 -1.95
N TRP A 366 11.41 -17.20 -0.65
CA TRP A 366 11.93 -18.26 0.24
C TRP A 366 11.00 -19.47 0.32
N ARG A 367 11.58 -20.67 0.13
CA ARG A 367 10.88 -21.97 0.19
C ARG A 367 9.57 -22.00 -0.62
N GLY A 368 9.54 -21.32 -1.76
CA GLY A 368 8.44 -21.36 -2.73
C GLY A 368 7.31 -20.36 -2.47
N ARG A 369 6.24 -20.50 -3.27
CA ARG A 369 5.13 -19.53 -3.44
C ARG A 369 4.54 -19.02 -2.11
N PRO A 370 4.35 -17.70 -1.92
CA PRO A 370 3.89 -17.14 -0.65
C PRO A 370 2.46 -17.57 -0.31
N GLY A 371 2.26 -17.86 0.98
CA GLY A 371 0.95 -18.08 1.55
C GLY A 371 0.31 -16.76 2.01
N PRO A 372 -0.95 -16.79 2.49
CA PRO A 372 -1.68 -15.61 2.95
C PRO A 372 -0.88 -14.77 3.96
N ALA A 373 -0.31 -15.38 4.99
CA ALA A 373 0.48 -14.69 6.01
C ALA A 373 1.74 -13.99 5.44
N ARG A 374 2.42 -14.61 4.47
CA ARG A 374 3.60 -13.98 3.82
C ARG A 374 3.19 -12.80 2.95
N LEU A 375 2.04 -12.87 2.28
CA LEU A 375 1.48 -11.73 1.54
C LEU A 375 1.04 -10.60 2.48
N SER A 376 0.46 -10.94 3.63
CA SER A 376 0.11 -9.98 4.68
C SER A 376 1.33 -9.25 5.22
N LEU A 377 2.41 -9.96 5.55
CA LEU A 377 3.66 -9.33 5.98
C LEU A 377 4.22 -8.38 4.90
N VAL A 378 4.25 -8.77 3.63
CA VAL A 378 4.68 -7.89 2.53
C VAL A 378 3.79 -6.64 2.43
N CYS A 379 2.48 -6.77 2.63
CA CYS A 379 1.58 -5.62 2.61
C CYS A 379 1.78 -4.68 3.82
N LEU A 380 2.11 -5.20 5.02
CA LEU A 380 2.47 -4.38 6.18
C LEU A 380 3.78 -3.63 5.94
N VAL A 381 4.80 -4.27 5.36
CA VAL A 381 6.03 -3.57 4.95
C VAL A 381 5.70 -2.44 3.96
N PHE A 382 4.77 -2.65 3.03
CA PHE A 382 4.38 -1.64 2.04
C PHE A 382 3.50 -0.51 2.57
N SER A 383 2.71 -0.74 3.64
CA SER A 383 1.86 0.29 4.25
C SER A 383 2.59 1.10 5.32
N ASP A 384 3.56 0.48 5.98
CA ASP A 384 4.20 1.03 7.17
C ASP A 384 5.63 1.45 6.82
N ALA A 385 6.56 0.49 6.71
CA ALA A 385 7.99 0.74 6.60
C ALA A 385 8.45 1.37 5.27
N LEU A 386 7.81 1.03 4.14
CA LEU A 386 8.17 1.49 2.79
C LEU A 386 7.16 2.47 2.17
N LEU A 387 6.18 2.93 2.95
CA LEU A 387 5.25 3.94 2.46
C LEU A 387 5.95 5.30 2.41
N TRP A 388 5.99 5.91 1.22
CA TRP A 388 6.72 7.17 0.98
C TRP A 388 6.30 8.35 1.88
N SER A 389 5.06 8.37 2.36
CA SER A 389 4.56 9.39 3.30
C SER A 389 4.79 9.03 4.78
N GLY A 390 5.44 7.91 5.07
CA GLY A 390 5.74 7.45 6.43
C GLY A 390 6.83 8.29 7.09
N THR A 391 6.68 8.53 8.40
CA THR A 391 7.70 9.17 9.23
C THR A 391 8.70 8.11 9.68
N TYR A 392 9.96 8.23 9.28
CA TYR A 392 11.04 7.41 9.82
C TYR A 392 11.59 8.09 11.10
N PRO A 393 11.84 7.36 12.20
CA PRO A 393 11.72 5.91 12.38
C PRO A 393 10.37 5.41 12.92
N ASP A 394 9.41 6.29 13.25
CA ASP A 394 8.08 5.92 13.79
C ASP A 394 7.38 4.79 13.01
N SER A 395 7.50 4.77 11.68
CA SER A 395 6.94 3.77 10.78
C SER A 395 7.53 2.37 10.96
N MET A 396 8.78 2.25 11.39
CA MET A 396 9.45 0.96 11.68
C MET A 396 8.87 0.34 12.95
N ILE A 397 8.63 1.17 13.97
CA ILE A 397 7.97 0.76 15.22
C ILE A 397 6.52 0.37 14.93
N GLY A 398 5.80 1.18 14.13
CA GLY A 398 4.44 0.87 13.68
C GLY A 398 4.33 -0.47 12.97
N PHE A 399 5.27 -0.79 12.07
CA PHE A 399 5.35 -2.11 11.43
C PHE A 399 5.44 -3.25 12.45
N VAL A 400 6.31 -3.16 13.46
CA VAL A 400 6.45 -4.21 14.47
C VAL A 400 5.15 -4.36 15.28
N GLN A 401 4.51 -3.25 15.68
CA GLN A 401 3.21 -3.26 16.37
C GLN A 401 2.13 -3.95 15.52
N HIS A 402 2.08 -3.66 14.23
CA HIS A 402 1.12 -4.27 13.31
C HIS A 402 1.41 -5.74 13.05
N VAL A 403 2.68 -6.16 13.02
CA VAL A 403 3.06 -7.59 12.94
C VAL A 403 2.60 -8.34 14.20
N VAL A 404 2.86 -7.80 15.40
CA VAL A 404 2.40 -8.39 16.68
C VAL A 404 0.88 -8.50 16.71
N SER A 405 0.18 -7.43 16.35
CA SER A 405 -1.28 -7.39 16.23
C SER A 405 -1.80 -8.44 15.23
N ALA A 406 -1.14 -8.59 14.08
CA ALA A 406 -1.46 -9.57 13.05
C ALA A 406 -1.19 -11.04 13.45
N LEU A 407 -0.39 -11.31 14.50
CA LEU A 407 -0.18 -12.69 15.01
C LEU A 407 -1.50 -13.36 15.38
N THR A 408 -2.47 -12.59 15.93
CA THR A 408 -3.81 -13.08 16.26
C THR A 408 -4.54 -13.64 15.03
N VAL A 409 -4.42 -12.93 13.91
CA VAL A 409 -5.01 -13.30 12.61
C VAL A 409 -4.24 -14.47 11.98
N PHE A 410 -2.91 -14.50 12.10
CA PHE A 410 -2.10 -15.62 11.62
C PHE A 410 -2.37 -16.91 12.41
N PHE A 411 -2.60 -16.81 13.72
CA PHE A 411 -3.05 -17.90 14.58
C PHE A 411 -4.44 -18.41 14.15
N LEU A 412 -5.40 -17.51 13.89
CA LEU A 412 -6.72 -17.87 13.36
C LEU A 412 -6.66 -18.54 11.98
N LEU A 413 -5.77 -18.09 11.09
CA LEU A 413 -5.50 -18.75 9.81
C LEU A 413 -4.83 -20.12 9.98
N TRP A 414 -3.98 -20.28 10.98
CA TRP A 414 -3.35 -21.56 11.32
C TRP A 414 -4.36 -22.57 11.86
N LEU A 415 -5.20 -22.17 12.84
CA LEU A 415 -6.29 -23.00 13.38
C LEU A 415 -7.31 -23.43 12.32
N THR A 416 -7.52 -22.61 11.29
CA THR A 416 -8.49 -22.88 10.21
C THR A 416 -7.88 -23.52 8.96
N ARG A 417 -6.61 -23.93 9.04
CA ARG A 417 -5.88 -24.57 7.95
C ARG A 417 -6.28 -26.05 7.78
N SER A 418 -6.59 -26.45 6.56
CA SER A 418 -6.81 -27.85 6.21
C SER A 418 -5.49 -28.63 6.21
N LEU A 419 -5.48 -29.78 6.88
CA LEU A 419 -4.42 -30.78 6.75
C LEU A 419 -4.38 -31.35 5.32
N PRO A 420 -3.20 -31.57 4.73
CA PRO A 420 -3.08 -32.21 3.42
C PRO A 420 -3.64 -33.64 3.50
N GLY A 421 -4.70 -33.91 2.73
CA GLY A 421 -5.42 -35.19 2.73
C GLY A 421 -6.95 -35.06 2.82
N ARG A 422 -7.48 -33.99 3.45
CA ARG A 422 -8.93 -33.73 3.57
C ARG A 422 -9.42 -32.62 2.61
N VAL A 423 -9.16 -32.76 1.32
CA VAL A 423 -9.85 -31.96 0.29
C VAL A 423 -10.99 -32.80 -0.26
N PRO A 424 -12.26 -32.56 0.11
CA PRO A 424 -13.37 -33.26 -0.51
C PRO A 424 -13.36 -32.97 -2.01
N ALA A 425 -13.45 -34.02 -2.82
CA ALA A 425 -13.54 -33.88 -4.27
C ALA A 425 -14.72 -32.95 -4.59
N ARG A 426 -14.44 -31.85 -5.28
CA ARG A 426 -15.47 -30.89 -5.68
C ARG A 426 -16.42 -31.66 -6.61
N PRO A 427 -17.73 -31.80 -6.26
CA PRO A 427 -18.64 -32.55 -7.11
C PRO A 427 -18.61 -31.95 -8.51
N ALA A 428 -18.44 -32.82 -9.51
CA ALA A 428 -18.44 -32.39 -10.89
C ALA A 428 -19.76 -31.65 -11.15
N ARG A 429 -19.70 -30.47 -11.75
CA ARG A 429 -20.91 -29.83 -12.26
C ARG A 429 -21.43 -30.76 -13.35
N GLY A 430 -22.52 -31.46 -13.06
CA GLY A 430 -23.28 -32.17 -14.08
C GLY A 430 -23.61 -31.18 -15.19
N VAL A 431 -23.13 -31.47 -16.40
CA VAL A 431 -23.64 -30.82 -17.60
C VAL A 431 -25.03 -31.38 -17.77
N GLY A 432 -26.04 -30.61 -17.36
CA GLY A 432 -27.43 -30.97 -17.59
C GLY A 432 -27.71 -30.90 -19.08
N SER A 433 -27.72 -32.06 -19.73
CA SER A 433 -28.43 -32.27 -20.98
C SER A 433 -29.90 -32.54 -20.65
N GLY A 434 -30.76 -31.58 -20.98
CA GLY A 434 -32.22 -31.62 -20.84
C GLY A 434 -32.80 -30.51 -21.69
#